data_AF-A0A850S0K8-F1
#
_entry.id   AF-A0A850S0K8-F1
#
_cell.length_a   1.000
_cell.length_b   1.000
_cell.length_c   1.000
_cell.angle_alpha   90.00
_cell.angle_beta   90.00
_cell.angle_gamma   90.00
#
_symmetry.space_group_name_H-M   'P 1'
#
loop_
_entity.id
_entity.type
_entity.pdbx_description
1 polymer ?
#
loop_
_entity_poly.entity_id
_entity_poly.type
_entity_poly.pdbx_seq_one_letter_code
_entity_poly.pdbx_strand_id
1 'polypeptide(L)'
;MSDAAKALISPLLSYSAISVALLIPVLFWPLQSINDGSLDPSVDFHTIWLVTASALLLCAVTADSILYHEQGTLWPFFATAWILTFTMGVSLALRLDSGAFILASMFTLHAIRAGSRIWQDQNSWWLWPACVRDAVAAMAMFTWIITLSTGAA
;
A
#
# COMPACT_ATOMS: atom_id res chain seq x y z
N MET A 1 -1.91 -37.82 15.86
CA MET A 1 -3.26 -37.23 15.75
C MET A 1 -3.42 -36.20 16.85
N SER A 2 -3.11 -34.94 16.57
CA SER A 2 -3.56 -33.80 17.37
C SER A 2 -4.01 -32.74 16.37
N ASP A 3 -5.23 -32.92 15.90
CA ASP A 3 -5.92 -31.96 15.06
C ASP A 3 -6.08 -30.63 15.79
N ALA A 4 -5.86 -29.56 15.03
CA ALA A 4 -6.62 -28.33 15.14
C ALA A 4 -6.65 -27.65 16.53
N ALA A 5 -5.51 -27.13 16.96
CA ALA A 5 -5.55 -25.82 17.60
C ALA A 5 -6.14 -24.83 16.59
N LYS A 6 -7.46 -24.64 16.67
CA LYS A 6 -8.24 -23.71 15.84
C LYS A 6 -7.47 -22.41 15.68
N ALA A 7 -7.13 -22.04 14.44
CA ALA A 7 -6.77 -20.66 14.16
C ALA A 7 -7.93 -19.78 14.64
N LEU A 8 -7.72 -19.07 15.76
CA LEU A 8 -8.77 -18.31 16.43
C LEU A 8 -9.31 -17.18 15.53
N ILE A 9 -8.57 -16.82 14.49
CA ILE A 9 -8.85 -15.75 13.55
C ILE A 9 -8.55 -16.25 12.13
N SER A 10 -9.50 -16.05 11.21
CA SER A 10 -9.32 -16.38 9.79
C SER A 10 -8.19 -15.56 9.18
N PRO A 11 -7.25 -16.15 8.39
CA PRO A 11 -6.19 -15.41 7.72
C PRO A 11 -6.70 -14.23 6.87
N LEU A 12 -7.83 -14.41 6.20
CA LEU A 12 -8.50 -13.37 5.43
C LEU A 12 -8.91 -12.18 6.31
N LEU A 13 -9.42 -12.45 7.51
CA LEU A 13 -9.87 -11.42 8.44
C LEU A 13 -8.68 -10.61 8.96
N SER A 14 -7.61 -11.28 9.41
CA SER A 14 -6.39 -10.60 9.87
C SER A 14 -5.75 -9.75 8.77
N TYR A 15 -5.61 -10.32 7.57
CA TYR A 15 -5.03 -9.62 6.41
C TYR A 15 -5.84 -8.37 6.05
N SER A 16 -7.17 -8.52 5.97
CA SER A 16 -8.06 -7.41 5.60
C SER A 16 -8.09 -6.34 6.68
N ALA A 17 -8.14 -6.73 7.95
CA ALA A 17 -8.14 -5.79 9.07
C ALA A 17 -6.86 -4.95 9.11
N ILE A 18 -5.69 -5.57 8.97
CA ILE A 18 -4.40 -4.86 8.93
C ILE A 18 -4.34 -3.95 7.69
N SER A 19 -4.77 -4.44 6.53
CA SER A 19 -4.79 -3.67 5.29
C SER A 19 -5.67 -2.43 5.41
N VAL A 20 -6.88 -2.57 5.98
CA VAL A 20 -7.79 -1.44 6.20
C VAL A 20 -7.22 -0.47 7.24
N ALA A 21 -6.66 -0.97 8.34
CA ALA A 21 -6.07 -0.13 9.37
C ALA A 21 -4.92 0.74 8.82
N LEU A 22 -4.07 0.17 7.97
CA LEU A 22 -2.97 0.88 7.31
C LEU A 22 -3.45 1.79 6.17
N LEU A 23 -4.61 1.51 5.57
CA LEU A 23 -5.19 2.32 4.49
C LEU A 23 -5.85 3.60 5.01
N ILE A 24 -6.44 3.58 6.20
CA ILE A 24 -7.14 4.73 6.80
C ILE A 24 -6.28 6.01 6.81
N PRO A 25 -5.02 6.01 7.29
CA PRO A 25 -4.18 7.21 7.23
C PRO A 25 -3.95 7.71 5.80
N VAL A 26 -3.76 6.81 4.83
CA VAL A 26 -3.53 7.20 3.42
C VAL A 26 -4.76 7.92 2.84
N LEU A 27 -5.97 7.50 3.24
CA LEU A 27 -7.22 8.08 2.77
C LEU A 27 -7.53 9.44 3.40
N PHE A 28 -7.40 9.53 4.73
CA PHE A 28 -8.02 10.60 5.49
C PHE A 28 -7.03 11.62 6.04
N TRP A 29 -5.73 11.31 6.14
CA TRP A 29 -4.76 12.26 6.70
C TRP A 29 -4.68 13.59 5.93
N PRO A 30 -4.75 13.61 4.58
CA PRO A 30 -4.74 14.86 3.84
C PRO A 30 -5.96 15.78 4.11
N LEU A 31 -7.08 15.24 4.63
CA LEU A 31 -8.21 16.09 5.06
C LEU A 31 -7.82 17.02 6.20
N GLN A 32 -6.93 16.58 7.09
CA GLN A 32 -6.44 17.41 8.20
C GLN A 32 -5.65 18.61 7.66
N SER A 33 -4.89 18.43 6.56
CA SER A 33 -4.20 19.54 5.90
C SER A 33 -5.15 20.61 5.34
N ILE A 34 -6.41 20.28 5.06
CA ILE A 34 -7.42 21.22 4.57
C ILE A 34 -8.16 21.89 5.74
N ASN A 35 -8.40 21.14 6.82
CA ASN A 35 -9.22 21.61 7.94
C ASN A 35 -8.40 22.40 8.98
N ASP A 36 -7.12 22.08 9.14
CA ASP A 36 -6.25 22.69 10.15
C ASP A 36 -5.42 23.82 9.54
N GLY A 37 -6.05 24.98 9.37
CA GLY A 37 -5.36 26.19 8.94
C GLY A 37 -4.36 26.80 9.94
N SER A 38 -4.06 26.21 11.12
CA SER A 38 -3.15 26.87 12.09
C SER A 38 -2.65 26.11 13.33
N LEU A 39 -2.97 24.84 13.59
CA LEU A 39 -2.81 24.34 14.97
C LEU A 39 -1.38 23.92 15.39
N ASP A 40 -0.48 23.57 14.47
CA ASP A 40 0.96 23.50 14.76
C ASP A 40 1.82 23.56 13.48
N PRO A 41 2.52 24.68 13.20
CA PRO A 41 3.39 24.79 12.02
C PRO A 41 4.64 23.89 12.10
N SER A 42 4.89 23.21 13.22
CA SER A 42 6.02 22.29 13.38
C SER A 42 5.76 20.89 12.81
N VAL A 43 4.51 20.54 12.53
CA VAL A 43 4.12 19.22 12.03
C VAL A 43 3.98 19.24 10.51
N ASP A 44 4.96 18.65 9.82
CA ASP A 44 4.89 18.43 8.38
C ASP A 44 3.92 17.28 8.05
N PHE A 45 2.64 17.63 7.91
CA PHE A 45 1.56 16.70 7.56
C PHE A 45 1.80 15.97 6.24
N HIS A 46 2.45 16.63 5.27
CA HIS A 46 2.76 16.01 4.00
C HIS A 46 3.76 14.87 4.18
N THR A 47 4.84 15.11 4.91
CA THR A 47 5.84 14.07 5.22
C THR A 47 5.22 12.92 6.02
N ILE A 48 4.39 13.21 7.03
CA ILE A 48 3.70 12.15 7.79
C ILE A 48 2.81 11.31 6.89
N TRP A 49 2.05 11.95 6.00
CA TRP A 49 1.21 11.24 5.04
C TRP A 49 2.03 10.32 4.12
N LEU A 50 3.14 10.81 3.57
CA LEU A 50 4.03 9.98 2.75
C LEU A 50 4.65 8.81 3.53
N VAL A 51 5.01 9.02 4.79
CA VAL A 51 5.53 7.94 5.66
C VAL A 51 4.47 6.88 5.91
N THR A 52 3.22 7.26 6.17
CA THR A 52 2.13 6.28 6.37
C THR A 52 1.82 5.51 5.08
N ALA A 53 1.79 6.18 3.93
CA ALA A 53 1.63 5.54 2.62
C ALA A 53 2.78 4.58 2.31
N SER A 54 4.02 4.97 2.66
CA SER A 54 5.20 4.12 2.54
C SER A 54 5.11 2.87 3.43
N ALA A 55 4.66 3.02 4.68
CA ALA A 55 4.46 1.91 5.59
C ALA A 55 3.41 0.92 5.06
N LEU A 56 2.26 1.42 4.60
CA LEU A 56 1.24 0.60 3.93
C LEU A 56 1.85 -0.16 2.75
N LEU A 57 2.57 0.53 1.87
CA LEU A 57 3.14 -0.04 0.65
C LEU A 57 4.18 -1.13 0.95
N LEU A 58 5.09 -0.91 1.90
CA LEU A 58 6.10 -1.90 2.27
C LEU A 58 5.47 -3.12 2.94
N CYS A 59 4.54 -2.90 3.88
CA CYS A 59 3.79 -4.00 4.50
C CYS A 59 3.03 -4.82 3.45
N ALA A 60 2.34 -4.15 2.53
CA ALA A 60 1.64 -4.74 1.40
C ALA A 60 2.55 -5.61 0.53
N VAL A 61 3.64 -5.02 0.03
CA VAL A 61 4.59 -5.68 -0.86
C VAL A 61 5.24 -6.89 -0.19
N THR A 62 5.63 -6.77 1.08
CA THR A 62 6.23 -7.89 1.81
C THR A 62 5.22 -9.00 2.07
N ALA A 63 4.04 -8.68 2.59
CA ALA A 63 3.01 -9.68 2.88
C ALA A 63 2.56 -10.40 1.60
N ASP A 64 2.31 -9.66 0.53
CA ASP A 64 1.83 -10.22 -0.73
C ASP A 64 2.94 -11.01 -1.43
N SER A 65 4.21 -10.61 -1.29
CA SER A 65 5.33 -11.41 -1.80
C SER A 65 5.40 -12.77 -1.11
N ILE A 66 5.17 -12.84 0.21
CA ILE A 66 5.11 -14.10 0.96
C ILE A 66 3.90 -14.94 0.52
N LEU A 67 2.72 -14.32 0.36
CA LEU A 67 1.50 -15.01 -0.09
C LEU A 67 1.57 -15.47 -1.55
N TYR A 68 2.37 -14.78 -2.37
CA TYR A 68 2.69 -15.14 -3.76
C TYR A 68 3.60 -16.37 -3.85
N HIS A 69 3.96 -17.03 -2.74
CA HIS A 69 4.89 -18.15 -2.77
C HIS A 69 4.59 -19.18 -3.87
N GLU A 70 5.55 -19.35 -4.78
CA GLU A 70 5.55 -20.38 -5.82
C GLU A 70 6.67 -21.39 -5.53
N GLN A 71 6.41 -22.67 -5.81
CA GLN A 71 7.38 -23.75 -5.58
C GLN A 71 8.62 -23.72 -6.51
N GLY A 72 8.77 -22.67 -7.33
CA GLY A 72 9.88 -22.51 -8.25
C GLY A 72 11.17 -22.07 -7.56
N THR A 73 12.31 -22.58 -8.02
CA THR A 73 13.65 -22.24 -7.49
C THR A 73 14.03 -20.77 -7.64
N LEU A 74 13.42 -20.05 -8.60
CA LEU A 74 13.69 -18.64 -8.86
C LEU A 74 12.76 -17.67 -8.10
N TRP A 75 11.68 -18.16 -7.49
CA TRP A 75 10.75 -17.34 -6.73
C TRP A 75 11.41 -16.41 -5.70
N PRO A 76 12.37 -16.85 -4.85
CA PRO A 76 12.93 -15.98 -3.83
C PRO A 76 13.72 -14.81 -4.44
N PHE A 77 14.32 -15.00 -5.62
CA PHE A 77 15.01 -13.92 -6.33
C PHE A 77 14.03 -12.87 -6.84
N PHE A 78 12.92 -13.29 -7.46
CA PHE A 78 11.88 -12.37 -7.92
C PHE A 78 11.18 -11.64 -6.77
N ALA A 79 10.87 -12.34 -5.68
CA ALA A 79 10.29 -11.74 -4.48
C ALA A 79 11.25 -10.70 -3.87
N THR A 80 12.53 -11.04 -3.73
CA THR A 80 13.55 -10.13 -3.20
C THR A 80 13.74 -8.91 -4.10
N ALA A 81 13.87 -9.12 -5.42
CA ALA A 81 14.00 -8.03 -6.38
C ALA A 81 12.80 -7.07 -6.29
N TRP A 82 11.59 -7.62 -6.21
CA TRP A 82 10.36 -6.83 -6.08
C TRP A 82 10.33 -6.00 -4.77
N ILE A 83 10.62 -6.63 -3.63
CA ILE A 83 10.69 -5.93 -2.34
C ILE A 83 11.75 -4.83 -2.36
N LEU A 84 12.93 -5.09 -2.92
CA LEU A 84 14.01 -4.11 -3.01
C LEU A 84 13.65 -2.94 -3.93
N THR A 85 13.03 -3.20 -5.08
CA THR A 85 12.54 -2.15 -5.98
C THR A 85 11.54 -1.24 -5.25
N PHE A 86 10.61 -1.82 -4.50
CA PHE A 86 9.63 -1.02 -3.76
C PHE A 86 10.25 -0.28 -2.57
N THR A 87 11.22 -0.88 -1.89
CA THR A 87 11.97 -0.21 -0.82
C THR A 87 12.77 0.97 -1.34
N MET A 88 13.44 0.82 -2.49
CA MET A 88 14.17 1.89 -3.14
C MET A 88 13.23 3.00 -3.63
N GLY A 89 12.10 2.64 -4.22
CA GLY A 89 11.10 3.62 -4.67
C GLY A 89 10.49 4.42 -3.51
N VAL A 90 10.22 3.77 -2.37
CA VAL A 90 9.82 4.47 -1.12
C VAL A 90 10.92 5.42 -0.65
N SER A 91 12.18 4.97 -0.63
CA SER A 91 13.30 5.84 -0.24
C SER A 91 13.44 7.06 -1.16
N LEU A 92 13.15 6.92 -2.45
CA LEU A 92 13.17 8.02 -3.40
C LEU A 92 11.97 8.95 -3.17
N ALA A 93 10.79 8.37 -2.98
CA ALA A 93 9.55 9.13 -2.76
C ALA A 93 9.64 10.04 -1.52
N LEU A 94 10.23 9.56 -0.43
CA LEU A 94 10.38 10.34 0.80
C LEU A 94 11.41 11.49 0.70
N ARG A 95 12.14 11.62 -0.41
CA ARG A 95 13.19 12.64 -0.59
C ARG A 95 12.89 13.65 -1.69
N LEU A 96 11.88 13.41 -2.51
CA LEU A 96 11.53 14.23 -3.66
C LEU A 96 10.19 14.92 -3.42
N ASP A 97 10.05 16.14 -3.92
CA ASP A 97 8.77 16.88 -3.91
C ASP A 97 7.66 16.12 -4.67
N SER A 98 8.04 15.30 -5.65
CA SER A 98 7.15 14.41 -6.39
C SER A 98 6.84 13.08 -5.68
N GLY A 99 7.15 12.98 -4.38
CA GLY A 99 7.04 11.75 -3.59
C GLY A 99 5.67 11.10 -3.61
N ALA A 100 4.61 11.91 -3.47
CA ALA A 100 3.23 11.42 -3.52
C ALA A 100 2.91 10.73 -4.86
N PHE A 101 3.37 11.31 -5.98
CA PHE A 101 3.17 10.76 -7.31
C PHE A 101 3.91 9.43 -7.50
N ILE A 102 5.14 9.35 -6.98
CA ILE A 102 5.94 8.12 -7.00
C ILE A 102 5.21 7.01 -6.23
N LEU A 103 4.76 7.27 -5.00
CA LEU A 103 4.02 6.27 -4.21
C LEU A 103 2.71 5.86 -4.88
N ALA A 104 1.93 6.79 -5.42
CA ALA A 104 0.70 6.48 -6.14
C ALA A 104 0.95 5.57 -7.36
N SER A 105 2.03 5.84 -8.10
CA SER A 105 2.46 5.02 -9.24
C SER A 105 2.90 3.61 -8.80
N MET A 106 3.57 3.51 -7.65
CA MET A 106 3.99 2.21 -7.10
C MET A 106 2.81 1.39 -6.59
N PHE A 107 1.85 2.00 -5.89
CA PHE A 107 0.58 1.34 -5.55
C PHE A 107 -0.14 0.85 -6.81
N THR A 108 -0.17 1.66 -7.87
CA THR A 108 -0.75 1.26 -9.17
C THR A 108 -0.05 0.04 -9.74
N LEU A 109 1.29 0.05 -9.78
CA LEU A 109 2.10 -1.09 -10.24
C LEU A 109 1.82 -2.36 -9.40
N HIS A 110 1.70 -2.20 -8.09
CA HIS A 110 1.40 -3.30 -7.18
C HIS A 110 0.00 -3.87 -7.39
N ALA A 111 -1.00 -3.00 -7.55
CA ALA A 111 -2.38 -3.37 -7.88
C ALA A 111 -2.45 -4.15 -9.19
N ILE A 112 -1.73 -3.70 -10.23
CA ILE A 112 -1.68 -4.38 -11.54
C ILE A 112 -1.14 -5.81 -11.39
N ARG A 113 -0.13 -6.05 -10.55
CA ARG A 113 0.42 -7.40 -10.32
C ARG A 113 -0.63 -8.36 -9.73
N ALA A 114 -1.42 -7.90 -8.76
CA ALA A 114 -2.52 -8.70 -8.21
C ALA A 114 -3.67 -8.85 -9.24
N GLY A 115 -4.03 -7.75 -9.91
CA GLY A 115 -5.08 -7.70 -10.93
C GLY A 115 -4.80 -8.59 -12.14
N SER A 116 -3.55 -8.67 -12.61
CA SER A 116 -3.17 -9.53 -13.72
C SER A 116 -3.39 -11.02 -13.41
N ARG A 117 -3.28 -11.42 -12.14
CA ARG A 117 -3.55 -12.79 -11.70
C ARG A 117 -5.04 -13.08 -11.58
N ILE A 118 -5.79 -12.12 -11.07
CA ILE A 118 -7.26 -12.19 -11.05
C ILE A 118 -7.78 -12.36 -12.49
N TRP A 119 -7.22 -11.62 -13.44
CA TRP A 119 -7.55 -11.73 -14.86
C TRP A 119 -7.20 -13.09 -15.48
N GLN A 120 -6.19 -13.77 -14.93
CA GLN A 120 -5.79 -15.13 -15.34
C GLN A 120 -6.56 -16.22 -14.57
N ASP A 121 -7.72 -15.90 -14.00
CA ASP A 121 -8.57 -16.80 -13.23
C ASP A 121 -7.88 -17.46 -12.02
N GLN A 122 -6.82 -16.85 -11.48
CA GLN A 122 -6.22 -17.34 -10.24
C GLN A 122 -7.13 -16.98 -9.05
N ASN A 123 -7.55 -17.99 -8.29
CA ASN A 123 -8.55 -17.82 -7.23
C ASN A 123 -7.96 -17.93 -5.82
N SER A 124 -6.85 -17.23 -5.57
CA SER A 124 -6.30 -17.12 -4.21
C SER A 124 -7.06 -16.07 -3.40
N TRP A 125 -7.45 -16.41 -2.18
CA TRP A 125 -8.31 -15.59 -1.30
C TRP A 125 -7.79 -14.15 -1.05
N TRP A 126 -6.48 -13.93 -1.17
CA TRP A 126 -5.82 -12.66 -0.88
C TRP A 126 -5.70 -11.73 -2.09
N LEU A 127 -5.91 -12.22 -3.32
CA LEU A 127 -5.68 -11.44 -4.54
C LEU A 127 -6.61 -10.23 -4.65
N TRP A 128 -7.91 -10.44 -4.44
CA TRP A 128 -8.90 -9.35 -4.48
C TRP A 128 -8.65 -8.30 -3.39
N PRO A 129 -8.50 -8.67 -2.11
CA PRO A 129 -8.10 -7.74 -1.07
C PRO A 129 -6.84 -6.93 -1.39
N ALA A 130 -5.78 -7.58 -1.89
CA ALA A 130 -4.53 -6.91 -2.29
C ALA A 130 -4.76 -5.88 -3.40
N CYS A 131 -5.41 -6.31 -4.50
CA CYS A 131 -5.69 -5.46 -5.65
C CYS A 131 -6.54 -4.24 -5.26
N VAL A 132 -7.59 -4.45 -4.46
CA VAL A 132 -8.50 -3.37 -4.04
C VAL A 132 -7.78 -2.40 -3.11
N ARG A 133 -7.02 -2.89 -2.12
CA ARG A 133 -6.24 -2.04 -1.19
C ARG A 133 -5.33 -1.10 -1.96
N ASP A 134 -4.55 -1.64 -2.91
CA ASP A 134 -3.56 -0.86 -3.64
C ASP A 134 -4.19 0.07 -4.68
N ALA A 135 -5.26 -0.36 -5.36
CA ALA A 135 -6.01 0.49 -6.27
C ALA A 135 -6.65 1.68 -5.53
N VAL A 136 -7.25 1.42 -4.36
CA VAL A 136 -7.86 2.47 -3.53
C VAL A 136 -6.79 3.42 -2.99
N ALA A 137 -5.65 2.92 -2.51
CA ALA A 137 -4.53 3.75 -2.08
C ALA A 137 -4.01 4.63 -3.23
N ALA A 138 -3.78 4.06 -4.40
CA ALA A 138 -3.33 4.80 -5.59
C ALA A 138 -4.33 5.90 -5.99
N MET A 139 -5.62 5.54 -6.11
CA MET A 139 -6.67 6.50 -6.46
C MET A 139 -6.73 7.64 -5.44
N ALA A 140 -6.72 7.33 -4.14
CA ALA A 140 -6.74 8.34 -3.10
C ALA A 140 -5.54 9.28 -3.19
N MET A 141 -4.33 8.75 -3.37
CA MET A 141 -3.13 9.59 -3.52
C MET A 141 -3.21 10.48 -4.77
N PHE A 142 -3.63 9.95 -5.92
CA PHE A 142 -3.82 10.78 -7.12
C PHE A 142 -4.91 11.84 -6.93
N THR A 143 -6.03 11.50 -6.29
CA THR A 143 -7.07 12.46 -5.95
C THR A 143 -6.52 13.58 -5.07
N TRP A 144 -5.75 13.24 -4.03
CA TRP A 144 -5.15 14.23 -3.14
C TRP A 144 -4.11 15.11 -3.82
N ILE A 145 -3.28 14.56 -4.71
CA ILE A 145 -2.35 15.35 -5.52
C ILE A 145 -3.13 16.39 -6.34
N ILE A 146 -4.21 15.96 -7.01
CA ILE A 146 -5.04 16.85 -7.82
C ILE A 146 -5.68 17.92 -6.94
N THR A 147 -6.38 17.55 -5.86
CA THR A 147 -7.12 18.51 -5.03
C THR A 147 -6.22 19.52 -4.34
N LEU A 148 -5.06 19.09 -3.81
CA LEU A 148 -4.10 19.98 -3.18
C LEU A 148 -3.40 20.87 -4.21
N SER A 149 -3.16 20.38 -5.43
CA SER A 149 -2.60 21.20 -6.52
C SER A 149 -3.57 22.26 -7.05
N THR A 150 -4.88 21.97 -7.08
CA THR A 150 -5.89 22.91 -7.58
C THR A 150 -6.39 23.88 -6.51
N GLY A 151 -6.29 23.53 -5.23
CA GLY A 151 -6.68 24.39 -4.10
C GLY A 151 -5.62 25.43 -3.70
N ALA A 152 -4.42 25.37 -4.28
CA ALA A 152 -3.31 26.29 -4.03
C ALA A 152 -3.23 27.48 -5.00
N ALA A 153 -4.28 27.69 -5.82
CA ALA A 153 -4.43 28.84 -6.73
C ALA A 153 -5.55 29.78 -6.25
#